data_AF-A0A962XAK3-F1
#
_entry.id   AF-A0A962XAK3-F1
#
_cell.length_a   1.000
_cell.length_b   1.000
_cell.length_c   1.000
_cell.angle_alpha   90.00
_cell.angle_beta   90.00
_cell.angle_gamma   90.00
#
_symmetry.space_group_name_H-M   'P 1'
#
loop_
_entity.id
_entity.type
_entity.pdbx_description
1 polymer ?
#
loop_
_entity_poly.entity_id
_entity_poly.type
_entity_poly.pdbx_seq_one_letter_code
_entity_poly.pdbx_strand_id
1 'polypeptide(L)'
;ITASLPCYLEENVDQQRGQGVFESSLAGLRQLNDWGYGQPGSGLMLNLVYNPLGPILPPDQASLEAAYRQELAARYSIVFNHLLALANMPI
;
A
#
# COMPACT_ATOMS: atom_id res chain seq x y z
N ILE A 1 7.57 8.23 -6.00
CA ILE A 1 7.96 7.06 -5.17
C ILE A 1 6.94 5.97 -5.37
N THR A 2 7.38 4.73 -5.49
CA THR A 2 6.51 3.54 -5.49
C THR A 2 6.98 2.61 -4.37
N ALA A 3 6.11 2.31 -3.40
CA ALA A 3 6.42 1.50 -2.22
C ALA A 3 5.57 0.22 -2.21
N SER A 4 6.12 -0.87 -1.68
CA SER A 4 5.37 -2.12 -1.52
C SER A 4 4.63 -2.13 -0.19
N LEU A 5 3.32 -2.35 -0.24
CA LEU A 5 2.48 -2.60 0.93
C LEU A 5 1.51 -3.71 0.56
N PRO A 6 1.86 -4.99 0.82
CA PRO A 6 1.15 -6.12 0.24
C PRO A 6 -0.28 -6.28 0.78
N CYS A 7 -0.55 -5.77 1.98
CA CYS A 7 -1.89 -5.67 2.55
C CYS A 7 -1.96 -4.41 3.45
N TYR A 8 -3.15 -3.86 3.67
CA TYR A 8 -3.38 -2.85 4.71
C TYR A 8 -3.62 -3.47 6.10
N LEU A 9 -3.59 -4.80 6.20
CA LEU A 9 -3.70 -5.56 7.44
C LEU A 9 -2.32 -6.05 7.88
N GLU A 10 -1.99 -5.81 9.15
CA GLU A 10 -0.70 -6.14 9.77
C GLU A 10 -0.35 -7.62 9.63
N GLU A 11 -1.26 -8.51 10.03
CA GLU A 11 -1.04 -9.97 10.02
C GLU A 11 -0.58 -10.47 8.65
N ASN A 12 -1.20 -9.99 7.57
CA ASN A 12 -0.85 -10.37 6.21
C ASN A 12 0.54 -9.85 5.79
N VAL A 13 0.87 -8.61 6.16
CA VAL A 13 2.17 -8.01 5.82
C VAL A 13 3.28 -8.71 6.58
N ASP A 14 3.10 -8.92 7.87
CA ASP A 14 4.10 -9.57 8.72
C ASP A 14 4.30 -11.04 8.35
N GLN A 15 3.23 -11.75 7.96
CA GLN A 15 3.33 -13.11 7.42
C GLN A 15 4.14 -13.18 6.12
N GLN A 16 4.03 -12.18 5.24
CA GLN A 16 4.71 -12.17 3.95
C GLN A 16 6.13 -11.60 4.00
N ARG A 17 6.36 -10.59 4.83
CA ARG A 17 7.57 -9.76 4.81
C ARG A 17 8.41 -9.86 6.08
N GLY A 18 7.87 -10.44 7.14
CA GLY A 18 8.53 -10.57 8.44
C GLY A 18 7.90 -9.66 9.50
N GLN A 19 8.06 -10.06 10.75
CA GLN A 19 7.48 -9.38 11.91
C GLN A 19 7.93 -7.91 12.02
N GLY A 20 6.98 -7.00 12.26
CA GLY A 20 7.21 -5.57 12.43
C GLY A 20 7.42 -4.79 11.13
N VAL A 21 7.36 -5.46 9.97
CA VAL A 21 7.50 -4.78 8.67
C VAL A 21 6.30 -3.88 8.42
N PHE A 22 5.10 -4.26 8.84
CA PHE A 22 3.92 -3.41 8.69
C PHE A 22 4.10 -2.04 9.34
N GLU A 23 4.44 -2.01 10.62
CA GLU A 23 4.65 -0.77 11.38
C GLU A 23 5.78 0.08 10.80
N SER A 24 6.91 -0.54 10.41
CA SER A 24 8.00 0.18 9.75
C SER A 24 7.57 0.79 8.40
N SER A 25 6.69 0.10 7.66
CA SER A 25 6.14 0.59 6.40
C SER A 25 5.22 1.78 6.65
N LEU A 26 4.33 1.70 7.65
CA LEU A 26 3.45 2.82 8.02
C LEU A 26 4.26 4.06 8.45
N ALA A 27 5.32 3.86 9.24
CA ALA A 27 6.20 4.95 9.66
C ALA A 27 6.85 5.65 8.45
N GLY A 28 7.38 4.88 7.49
CA GLY A 28 7.95 5.42 6.26
C GLY A 28 6.91 6.16 5.41
N LEU A 29 5.70 5.61 5.27
CA LEU A 29 4.62 6.24 4.51
C LEU A 29 4.16 7.57 5.14
N ARG A 30 4.05 7.63 6.47
CA ARG A 30 3.74 8.89 7.17
C ARG A 30 4.82 9.94 6.93
N GLN A 31 6.10 9.57 7.05
CA GLN A 31 7.20 10.49 6.77
C GLN A 31 7.17 11.03 5.33
N LEU A 32 6.81 10.18 4.35
CA LEU A 32 6.63 10.61 2.96
C LEU A 32 5.44 11.58 2.81
N ASN A 33 4.32 11.32 3.48
CA ASN A 33 3.18 12.24 3.49
C ASN A 33 3.53 13.59 4.15
N ASP A 34 4.34 13.58 5.21
CA ASP A 34 4.82 14.80 5.88
C ASP A 34 5.72 15.63 4.94
N TRP A 35 6.48 14.98 4.06
CA TRP A 35 7.25 15.63 3.00
C TRP A 35 6.41 16.01 1.77
N GLY A 36 5.11 15.73 1.79
CA GLY A 36 4.15 16.11 0.75
C GLY A 36 3.91 15.06 -0.34
N TYR A 37 4.55 13.88 -0.29
CA TYR A 37 4.25 12.82 -1.24
C TYR A 37 2.84 12.27 -1.03
N GLY A 38 2.07 12.03 -2.10
CA GLY A 38 0.70 11.55 -1.98
C GLY A 38 -0.34 12.64 -1.75
N GLN A 39 0.08 13.84 -1.34
CA GLN A 39 -0.81 14.96 -1.04
C GLN A 39 -1.33 15.63 -2.33
N PRO A 40 -2.62 15.97 -2.42
CA PRO A 40 -3.16 16.74 -3.53
C PRO A 40 -2.43 18.08 -3.72
N GLY A 41 -2.04 18.39 -4.95
CA GLY A 41 -1.42 19.67 -5.30
C GLY A 41 0.08 19.80 -4.98
N SER A 42 0.72 18.84 -4.33
CA SER A 42 2.17 18.89 -4.07
C SER A 42 3.04 18.60 -5.30
N GLY A 43 2.49 17.88 -6.29
CA GLY A 43 3.24 17.33 -7.42
C GLY A 43 4.15 16.13 -7.06
N LEU A 44 4.21 15.75 -5.78
CA LEU A 44 5.04 14.64 -5.30
C LEU A 44 4.21 13.35 -5.25
N MET A 45 4.57 12.38 -6.10
CA MET A 45 3.80 11.15 -6.23
C MET A 45 4.22 10.04 -5.25
N LEU A 46 3.25 9.44 -4.55
CA LEU A 46 3.38 8.21 -3.77
C LEU A 46 2.43 7.16 -4.34
N ASN A 47 2.98 6.08 -4.90
CA ASN A 47 2.20 4.93 -5.34
C ASN A 47 2.46 3.74 -4.42
N LEU A 48 1.45 2.90 -4.21
CA LEU A 48 1.55 1.67 -3.43
C LEU A 48 1.42 0.45 -4.33
N VAL A 49 2.03 -0.65 -3.93
CA VAL A 49 1.95 -1.93 -4.64
C VAL A 49 1.30 -2.98 -3.75
N TYR A 50 0.14 -3.48 -4.18
CA TYR A 50 -0.48 -4.69 -3.65
C TYR A 50 0.23 -5.91 -4.25
N ASN A 51 0.71 -6.81 -3.38
CA ASN A 51 1.38 -8.02 -3.80
C ASN A 51 0.83 -9.21 -3.01
N PRO A 52 -0.13 -9.96 -3.57
CA PRO A 52 -0.82 -11.02 -2.85
C PRO A 52 0.13 -12.14 -2.41
N LEU A 53 -0.25 -12.81 -1.32
CA LEU A 53 0.36 -14.08 -0.91
C LEU A 53 -0.10 -15.21 -1.82
N GLY A 54 0.86 -15.93 -2.42
CA GLY A 54 0.60 -17.08 -3.29
C GLY A 54 0.10 -16.71 -4.70
N PRO A 55 -0.21 -17.70 -5.54
CA PRO A 55 -0.57 -17.51 -6.94
C PRO A 55 -2.05 -17.19 -7.10
N ILE A 56 -2.49 -16.09 -6.51
CA ILE A 56 -3.87 -15.61 -6.64
C ILE A 56 -3.94 -14.40 -7.57
N LEU A 57 -5.04 -14.30 -8.30
CA LEU A 57 -5.37 -13.09 -9.03
C LEU A 57 -5.76 -12.00 -8.03
N PRO A 58 -5.26 -10.76 -8.21
CA PRO A 58 -5.72 -9.65 -7.39
C PRO A 58 -7.21 -9.39 -7.63
N PRO A 59 -7.92 -8.81 -6.64
CA PRO A 59 -9.24 -8.24 -6.86
C PRO A 59 -9.23 -7.18 -7.97
N ASP A 60 -10.41 -6.74 -8.39
CA ASP A 60 -10.54 -5.60 -9.30
C ASP A 60 -9.72 -4.40 -8.83
N GLN A 61 -8.93 -3.83 -9.74
CA GLN A 61 -7.93 -2.80 -9.44
C GLN A 61 -8.58 -1.54 -8.84
N ALA A 62 -9.71 -1.09 -9.37
CA ALA A 62 -10.38 0.12 -8.88
C ALA A 62 -10.98 -0.09 -7.49
N SER A 63 -11.64 -1.23 -7.29
CA SER A 63 -12.24 -1.62 -6.02
C SER A 63 -11.18 -1.81 -4.93
N LEU A 64 -10.06 -2.44 -5.27
CA LEU A 64 -8.93 -2.63 -4.36
C LEU A 64 -8.28 -1.30 -3.98
N GLU A 65 -8.05 -0.42 -4.95
CA GLU A 65 -7.49 0.91 -4.68
C GLU A 65 -8.40 1.74 -3.76
N ALA A 66 -9.71 1.70 -3.98
CA ALA A 66 -10.68 2.39 -3.14
C ALA A 66 -10.65 1.88 -1.69
N ALA A 67 -10.60 0.56 -1.50
CA ALA A 67 -10.48 -0.05 -0.17
C ALA A 67 -9.17 0.39 0.53
N TYR A 68 -8.04 0.37 -0.17
CA TYR A 68 -6.76 0.86 0.36
C TYR A 68 -6.83 2.32 0.79
N ARG A 69 -7.45 3.19 -0.02
CA ARG A 69 -7.61 4.61 0.33
C ARG A 69 -8.43 4.78 1.59
N GLN A 70 -9.56 4.08 1.70
CA GLN A 70 -10.42 4.18 2.88
C GLN A 70 -9.71 3.69 4.14
N GLU A 71 -9.11 2.51 4.09
CA GLU A 71 -8.48 1.89 5.26
C GLU A 71 -7.24 2.66 5.72
N LEU A 72 -6.36 3.06 4.79
CA LEU A 72 -5.14 3.80 5.13
C LEU A 72 -5.42 5.22 5.62
N ALA A 73 -6.41 5.90 5.04
CA ALA A 73 -6.82 7.22 5.49
C ALA A 73 -7.49 7.16 6.88
N ALA A 74 -8.43 6.24 7.07
CA ALA A 74 -9.22 6.15 8.29
C ALA A 74 -8.42 5.68 9.51
N ARG A 75 -7.54 4.68 9.34
CA ARG A 75 -6.79 4.08 10.46
C ARG A 75 -5.45 4.75 10.71
N TYR A 76 -4.79 5.22 9.66
CA TYR A 76 -3.38 5.63 9.76
C TYR A 76 -3.11 7.05 9.24
N SER A 77 -4.13 7.74 8.74
CA SER A 77 -4.03 9.08 8.13
C SER A 77 -3.02 9.14 6.98
N ILE A 78 -2.91 8.05 6.21
CA ILE A 78 -2.01 7.95 5.07
C ILE A 78 -2.79 8.16 3.77
N VAL A 79 -2.23 8.97 2.87
CA VAL A 79 -2.74 9.22 1.52
C VAL A 79 -1.70 8.81 0.46
N PHE A 80 -2.17 8.44 -0.72
CA PHE A 80 -1.33 8.04 -1.84
C PHE A 80 -2.03 8.35 -3.18
N ASN A 81 -1.30 8.31 -4.29
CA ASN A 81 -1.78 8.66 -5.63
C ASN A 81 -2.37 7.48 -6.38
N HIS A 82 -1.72 6.31 -6.43
CA HIS A 82 -2.22 5.12 -7.13
C HIS A 82 -1.84 3.83 -6.40
N LEU A 83 -2.70 2.81 -6.51
CA LEU A 83 -2.37 1.44 -6.13
C LEU A 83 -2.04 0.65 -7.39
N LEU A 84 -1.05 -0.23 -7.34
CA LEU A 84 -0.69 -1.14 -8.43
C LEU A 84 -0.80 -2.57 -7.92
N ALA A 85 -1.70 -3.36 -8.50
CA ALA A 85 -1.82 -4.78 -8.15
C ALA A 85 -0.88 -5.65 -8.98
N LEU A 86 -0.04 -6.44 -8.31
CA LEU A 86 0.76 -7.50 -8.95
C LEU A 86 -0.01 -8.82 -8.93
N ALA A 87 0.06 -9.57 -10.04
CA ALA A 87 -0.44 -10.93 -10.14
C ALA A 87 0.74 -11.91 -10.20
N ASN A 88 0.85 -12.79 -9.20
CA ASN A 88 1.92 -13.80 -9.13
C ASN A 88 1.47 -15.10 -9.82
N MET A 89 1.14 -15.07 -11.12
CA MET A 89 0.80 -16.30 -11.85
C MET A 89 2.08 -17.04 -12.30
N PRO A 90 2.26 -18.33 -11.96
CA PRO A 90 3.31 -19.13 -12.57
C PRO A 90 2.99 -19.29 -14.07
N ILE A 91 4.00 -19.06 -14.91
CA ILE A 91 3.97 -19.32 -16.36
C ILE A 91 4.09 -20.82 -16.60
#